data_AF-A0A178MF39-F1
#
_entry.id   AF-A0A178MF39-F1
#
_cell.length_a   1.000
_cell.length_b   1.000
_cell.length_c   1.000
_cell.angle_alpha   90.00
_cell.angle_beta   90.00
_cell.angle_gamma   90.00
#
_symmetry.space_group_name_H-M   'P 1'
#
loop_
_entity.id
_entity.type
_entity.pdbx_description
1 polymer ?
#
loop_
_entity_poly.entity_id
_entity_poly.type
_entity_poly.pdbx_seq_one_letter_code
_entity_poly.pdbx_strand_id
1 'polypeptide(L)'
;MDAYRTRGGWLRARGQRDALPLRALAMTSLLLIDGVWHDTLPHNGFSVLATITAMNNQRYIGRIVTWKAQEKYGFIQSPSHPNDIFFHINQCYHRDWLPQIGELVRFEVGQDAQGRLQAINVESQSPAPRIAPPRINPADTMLALLVCAAFITLLGLATVTVGLPVWVIGWYLAASVVTLMLYIEDKQRAQRGVRRIREKTLHRWELLGGWPGALIGQELVRHKVSKGSYTKVFWLIVGLHLLGLIGYIVVRIGLVTL
;
A
#
# COMPACT_ATOMS: atom_id res chain seq x y z
N MET A 1 5.62 -39.82 8.57
CA MET A 1 4.54 -39.70 9.56
C MET A 1 5.14 -39.18 10.84
N ASP A 2 4.70 -37.98 11.23
CA ASP A 2 4.66 -37.37 12.56
C ASP A 2 5.84 -37.53 13.54
N ALA A 3 6.38 -36.39 13.99
CA ALA A 3 5.85 -35.79 15.22
C ALA A 3 6.44 -34.39 15.48
N TYR A 4 5.57 -33.39 15.43
CA TYR A 4 5.72 -32.12 16.14
C TYR A 4 5.93 -32.39 17.63
N ARG A 5 6.95 -31.78 18.24
CA ARG A 5 7.00 -31.60 19.70
C ARG A 5 7.36 -30.16 20.04
N THR A 6 6.33 -29.46 20.49
CA THR A 6 6.35 -28.19 21.21
C THR A 6 7.11 -28.32 22.53
N ARG A 7 7.80 -27.25 22.96
CA ARG A 7 7.82 -26.70 24.34
C ARG A 7 8.94 -25.66 24.54
N GLY A 8 8.59 -24.57 25.22
CA GLY A 8 9.47 -23.52 25.73
C GLY A 8 8.82 -22.15 25.52
N GLY A 9 7.98 -21.60 26.40
CA GLY A 9 8.07 -21.61 27.86
C GLY A 9 8.47 -20.21 28.30
N TRP A 10 7.50 -19.29 28.30
CA TRP A 10 7.66 -17.87 28.62
C TRP A 10 8.08 -17.67 30.07
N LEU A 11 9.28 -17.11 30.29
CA LEU A 11 9.69 -16.60 31.59
C LEU A 11 9.78 -15.08 31.57
N ARG A 12 8.97 -14.50 32.45
CA ARG A 12 8.72 -13.10 32.70
C ARG A 12 9.82 -12.56 33.61
N ALA A 13 10.76 -11.78 33.10
CA ALA A 13 11.72 -11.03 33.92
C ALA A 13 11.22 -9.58 34.08
N ARG A 14 10.75 -9.27 35.30
CA ARG A 14 10.52 -7.91 35.79
C ARG A 14 11.89 -7.34 36.17
N GLY A 15 12.27 -6.22 35.56
CA GLY A 15 13.50 -5.49 35.87
C GLY A 15 13.26 -3.99 35.74
N GLN A 16 13.04 -3.37 36.90
CA GLN A 16 12.78 -1.97 37.13
C GLN A 16 14.08 -1.15 37.02
N ARG A 17 14.12 -0.12 36.17
CA ARG A 17 15.02 1.05 36.28
C ARG A 17 14.35 2.28 35.66
N ASP A 18 13.76 3.06 36.55
CA ASP A 18 13.88 4.51 36.73
C ASP A 18 14.17 5.40 35.52
N ALA A 19 13.30 6.41 35.41
CA ALA A 19 13.27 7.49 34.46
C ALA A 19 14.51 8.41 34.50
N LEU A 20 14.84 9.00 33.35
CA LEU A 20 15.48 10.31 33.28
C LEU A 20 14.66 11.24 32.36
N PRO A 21 14.45 12.50 32.76
CA PRO A 21 13.45 13.37 32.15
C PRO A 21 13.93 14.03 30.86
N LEU A 22 12.99 14.17 29.94
CA LEU A 22 12.99 15.06 28.79
C LEU A 22 13.25 16.50 29.24
N ARG A 23 14.43 17.08 28.92
CA ARG A 23 14.65 18.53 28.73
C ARG A 23 16.11 18.85 28.36
N ALA A 24 16.41 18.83 27.07
CA ALA A 24 17.55 19.47 26.38
C ALA A 24 17.55 18.85 24.96
N LEU A 25 17.40 19.53 23.83
CA LEU A 25 17.58 20.92 23.46
C LEU A 25 16.56 21.26 22.36
N ALA A 26 15.83 22.35 22.57
CA ALA A 26 15.33 23.17 21.48
C ALA A 26 16.47 24.08 21.01
N MET A 27 16.39 24.51 19.75
CA MET A 27 17.29 25.48 19.08
C MET A 27 18.65 24.86 18.70
N THR A 28 19.07 24.86 17.43
CA THR A 28 19.35 26.08 16.69
C THR A 28 19.20 25.85 15.19
N SER A 29 18.43 26.75 14.57
CA SER A 29 18.28 26.93 13.14
C SER A 29 19.57 27.38 12.46
N LEU A 30 19.74 26.93 11.21
CA LEU A 30 20.05 27.77 10.05
C LEU A 30 21.16 28.83 10.21
N LEU A 31 22.39 28.51 9.77
CA LEU A 31 23.30 29.43 9.08
C LEU A 31 24.48 28.63 8.51
N LEU A 32 24.46 28.40 7.19
CA LEU A 32 25.61 27.92 6.43
C LEU A 32 25.76 28.91 5.26
N ILE A 33 26.33 30.06 5.62
CA ILE A 33 26.95 31.02 4.71
C ILE A 33 28.38 31.17 5.24
N ASP A 34 29.32 31.06 4.31
CA ASP A 34 30.77 31.22 4.43
C ASP A 34 31.59 30.00 4.90
N GLY A 35 32.22 29.38 3.90
CA GLY A 35 33.19 28.31 4.04
C GLY A 35 34.52 28.81 4.60
N VAL A 36 34.65 28.76 5.94
CA VAL A 36 35.92 28.90 6.65
C VAL A 36 35.99 27.77 7.70
N TRP A 37 36.97 26.88 7.53
CA TRP A 37 37.29 25.85 8.52
C TRP A 37 38.07 26.48 9.66
N HIS A 38 37.53 26.47 10.88
CA HIS A 38 38.29 26.69 12.10
C HIS A 38 38.54 25.35 12.79
N ASP A 39 39.79 24.90 12.77
CA ASP A 39 40.31 23.74 13.50
C ASP A 39 40.37 24.03 15.00
N THR A 40 39.24 23.99 15.70
CA THR A 40 39.22 23.78 17.16
C THR A 40 37.85 23.30 17.64
N LEU A 41 37.64 21.98 17.66
CA LEU A 41 36.57 21.35 18.45
C LEU A 41 37.11 20.09 19.14
N PRO A 42 36.65 19.77 20.36
CA PRO A 42 37.18 18.67 21.15
C PRO A 42 36.89 17.31 20.50
N HIS A 43 37.94 16.53 20.28
CA HIS A 43 37.97 15.28 19.49
C HIS A 43 37.12 14.10 20.01
N ASN A 44 36.33 14.27 21.09
CA ASN A 44 35.70 13.14 21.79
C ASN A 44 34.17 13.03 21.61
N GLY A 45 33.51 14.00 20.96
CA GLY A 45 32.05 14.01 20.79
C GLY A 45 31.54 13.47 19.43
N PHE A 46 32.29 13.71 18.35
CA PHE A 46 31.90 13.29 17.00
C PHE A 46 32.13 11.81 16.74
N SER A 47 33.13 11.19 17.39
CA SER A 47 33.38 9.76 17.26
C SER A 47 32.23 8.94 17.87
N VAL A 48 31.67 9.34 19.01
CA VAL A 48 30.57 8.62 19.65
C VAL A 48 29.26 8.76 18.87
N LEU A 49 28.92 9.95 18.35
CA LEU A 49 27.69 10.15 17.57
C LEU A 49 27.78 9.60 16.14
N ALA A 50 28.95 9.68 15.48
CA ALA A 50 29.19 9.00 14.21
C ALA A 50 29.26 7.48 14.37
N THR A 51 29.80 6.98 15.49
CA THR A 51 29.78 5.54 15.82
C THR A 51 28.36 5.08 16.15
N ILE A 52 27.57 5.81 16.93
CA ILE A 52 26.17 5.44 17.24
C ILE A 52 25.30 5.49 15.98
N THR A 53 25.59 6.38 15.03
CA THR A 53 24.88 6.46 13.73
C THR A 53 25.37 5.40 12.74
N ALA A 54 26.63 4.96 12.83
CA ALA A 54 27.20 3.89 12.00
C ALA A 54 26.90 2.46 12.51
N MET A 55 26.47 2.29 13.76
CA MET A 55 26.40 0.97 14.42
C MET A 55 25.16 0.11 14.13
N ASN A 56 24.17 0.55 13.35
CA ASN A 56 22.96 -0.26 13.08
C ASN A 56 22.69 -0.62 11.62
N ASN A 57 23.66 -0.44 10.72
CA ASN A 57 23.52 -0.78 9.30
C ASN A 57 24.20 -2.12 8.93
N GLN A 58 24.31 -3.03 9.90
CA GLN A 58 24.88 -4.36 9.63
C GLN A 58 23.91 -5.17 8.77
N ARG A 59 24.38 -5.53 7.57
CA ARG A 59 23.67 -6.41 6.65
C ARG A 59 24.05 -7.85 6.94
N TYR A 60 23.04 -8.68 7.14
CA TYR A 60 23.15 -10.10 7.37
C TYR A 60 22.70 -10.87 6.12
N ILE A 61 23.19 -12.10 6.00
CA ILE A 61 22.76 -13.04 4.99
C ILE A 61 21.98 -14.16 5.67
N GLY A 62 20.88 -14.57 5.07
CA GLY A 62 20.07 -15.68 5.55
C GLY A 62 19.33 -16.36 4.43
N ARG A 63 18.65 -17.46 4.78
CA ARG A 63 17.80 -18.22 3.87
C ARG A 63 16.35 -18.14 4.33
N ILE A 64 15.44 -18.00 3.37
CA ILE A 64 14.01 -18.04 3.67
C ILE A 64 13.63 -19.47 4.02
N VAL A 65 13.19 -19.71 5.25
CA VAL A 65 12.77 -21.04 5.71
C VAL A 65 11.26 -21.23 5.62
N THR A 66 10.50 -20.14 5.68
CA THR A 66 9.05 -20.16 5.57
C THR A 66 8.58 -18.95 4.79
N TRP A 67 7.63 -19.17 3.89
CA TRP A 67 6.94 -18.10 3.18
C TRP A 67 5.44 -18.38 3.13
N LYS A 68 4.65 -17.47 3.70
CA LYS A 68 3.19 -17.52 3.66
C LYS A 68 2.66 -16.49 2.66
N ALA A 69 2.50 -16.90 1.40
CA ALA A 69 2.15 -15.99 0.31
C ALA A 69 0.82 -15.22 0.52
N GLN A 70 -0.18 -15.85 1.14
CA GLN A 70 -1.48 -15.20 1.41
C GLN A 70 -1.36 -14.14 2.51
N GLU A 71 -0.62 -14.43 3.57
CA GLU A 71 -0.40 -13.56 4.73
C GLU A 71 0.74 -12.55 4.51
N LYS A 72 1.53 -12.71 3.44
CA LYS A 72 2.63 -11.84 2.98
C LYS A 72 3.78 -11.65 3.97
N TYR A 73 4.03 -12.68 4.79
CA TYR A 73 5.17 -12.72 5.69
C TYR A 73 5.91 -14.05 5.60
N GLY A 74 7.13 -14.04 6.10
CA GLY A 74 7.95 -15.24 6.21
C GLY A 74 8.97 -15.14 7.32
N PHE A 75 9.85 -16.13 7.33
CA PHE A 75 10.95 -16.22 8.28
C PHE A 75 12.27 -16.47 7.56
N ILE A 76 13.31 -15.79 8.01
CA ILE A 76 14.67 -15.90 7.51
C ILE A 76 15.53 -16.52 8.61
N GLN A 77 16.19 -17.61 8.29
CA GLN A 77 17.21 -18.20 9.14
C GLN A 77 18.57 -17.64 8.75
N SER A 78 19.32 -17.11 9.70
CA SER A 78 20.66 -16.57 9.48
C SER A 78 21.65 -17.21 10.46
N PRO A 79 22.87 -17.58 10.03
CA PRO A 79 23.90 -18.08 10.95
C PRO A 79 24.27 -17.07 12.05
N SER A 80 24.03 -15.78 11.81
CA SER A 80 24.35 -14.70 12.75
C SER A 80 23.35 -14.57 13.90
N HIS A 81 22.19 -15.22 13.82
CA HIS A 81 21.15 -15.14 14.84
C HIS A 81 20.59 -16.53 15.17
N PRO A 82 20.40 -16.86 16.47
CA PRO A 82 19.96 -18.19 16.88
C PRO A 82 18.50 -18.48 16.55
N ASN A 83 17.68 -17.44 16.37
CA ASN A 83 16.25 -17.55 16.09
C ASN A 83 15.92 -17.07 14.67
N ASP A 84 14.87 -17.66 14.11
CA ASP A 84 14.30 -17.23 12.85
C ASP A 84 13.80 -15.79 12.92
N ILE A 85 14.20 -14.98 11.94
CA ILE A 85 13.91 -13.56 11.89
C ILE A 85 12.68 -13.35 11.02
N PHE A 86 11.66 -12.73 11.60
CA PHE A 86 10.43 -12.38 10.91
C PHE A 86 10.69 -11.33 9.82
N PHE A 87 10.08 -11.49 8.65
CA PHE A 87 10.02 -10.44 7.65
C PHE A 87 8.63 -10.34 7.03
N HIS A 88 8.26 -9.13 6.65
CA HIS A 88 7.03 -8.86 5.92
C HIS A 88 7.38 -8.34 4.52
N ILE A 89 6.57 -8.61 3.50
CA ILE A 89 6.86 -8.17 2.11
C ILE A 89 7.03 -6.65 1.94
N ASN A 90 6.50 -5.88 2.90
CA ASN A 90 6.63 -4.41 2.93
C ASN A 90 8.02 -3.94 3.36
N GLN A 91 8.80 -4.81 3.99
CA GLN A 91 10.18 -4.57 4.42
C GLN A 91 11.19 -4.99 3.34
N CYS A 92 10.72 -5.53 2.22
CA CYS A 92 11.55 -5.91 1.08
C CYS A 92 11.73 -4.73 0.11
N TYR A 93 12.89 -4.65 -0.54
CA TYR A 93 13.18 -3.60 -1.53
C TYR A 93 12.24 -3.66 -2.73
N HIS A 94 11.98 -4.87 -3.22
CA HIS A 94 11.05 -5.13 -4.33
C HIS A 94 9.72 -5.67 -3.80
N ARG A 95 8.65 -4.88 -3.85
CA ARG A 95 7.30 -5.26 -3.37
C ARG A 95 6.63 -6.36 -4.20
N ASP A 96 7.09 -6.53 -5.43
CA ASP A 96 6.60 -7.52 -6.39
C ASP A 96 7.50 -8.76 -6.47
N TRP A 97 8.56 -8.82 -5.66
CA TRP A 97 9.36 -10.04 -5.50
C TRP A 97 8.50 -11.15 -4.89
N LEU A 98 8.66 -12.36 -5.40
CA LEU A 98 8.03 -13.57 -4.89
C LEU A 98 9.08 -14.39 -4.12
N PRO A 99 9.11 -14.28 -2.77
CA PRO A 99 10.10 -14.99 -1.97
C PRO A 99 9.91 -16.50 -2.09
N GLN A 100 11.01 -17.24 -2.21
CA GLN A 100 10.99 -18.71 -2.27
C GLN A 100 11.67 -19.34 -1.06
N ILE A 101 11.13 -20.47 -0.60
CA ILE A 101 11.77 -21.26 0.46
C ILE A 101 13.13 -21.75 -0.06
N GLY A 102 14.18 -21.55 0.74
CA GLY A 102 15.57 -21.83 0.41
C GLY A 102 16.33 -20.67 -0.25
N GLU A 103 15.65 -19.59 -0.64
CA GLU A 103 16.27 -18.44 -1.30
C GLU A 103 17.20 -17.68 -0.35
N LEU A 104 18.39 -17.34 -0.85
CA LEU A 104 19.36 -16.50 -0.15
C LEU A 104 18.97 -15.03 -0.26
N VAL A 105 18.92 -14.38 0.90
CA VAL A 105 18.52 -12.98 1.03
C VAL A 105 19.53 -12.24 1.88
N ARG A 106 19.72 -10.96 1.55
CA ARG A 106 20.45 -9.99 2.35
C ARG A 106 19.44 -9.11 3.06
N PHE A 107 19.66 -8.81 4.32
CA PHE A 107 18.72 -8.00 5.11
C PHE A 107 19.43 -7.30 6.26
N GLU A 108 18.79 -6.29 6.83
CA GLU A 108 19.23 -5.60 8.04
C GLU A 108 18.30 -6.01 9.18
N VAL A 109 18.78 -5.97 10.42
CA VAL A 109 17.95 -6.32 11.58
C VAL A 109 17.45 -5.05 12.25
N GLY A 110 16.14 -4.88 12.24
CA GLY A 110 15.45 -3.86 13.01
C GLY A 110 14.66 -4.46 14.17
N GLN A 111 14.11 -3.59 15.01
CA GLN A 111 13.11 -3.97 16.01
C GLN A 111 11.76 -3.36 15.64
N ASP A 112 10.67 -4.08 15.91
CA ASP A 112 9.33 -3.51 15.82
C ASP A 112 9.01 -2.61 17.04
N ALA A 113 7.83 -1.98 17.05
CA ALA A 113 7.39 -1.13 18.16
C ALA A 113 7.23 -1.89 19.50
N GLN A 114 7.28 -3.22 19.47
CA GLN A 114 7.20 -4.12 20.60
C GLN A 114 8.57 -4.73 20.96
N GLY A 115 9.66 -4.30 20.31
CA GLY A 115 11.03 -4.75 20.57
C GLY A 115 11.38 -6.10 19.94
N ARG A 116 10.54 -6.68 19.08
CA ARG A 116 10.80 -7.96 18.41
C ARG A 116 11.71 -7.75 17.20
N LEU A 117 12.65 -8.67 17.00
CA LEU A 117 13.55 -8.65 15.85
C LEU A 117 12.78 -8.88 14.55
N GLN A 118 12.97 -7.99 13.59
CA GLN A 118 12.43 -8.10 12.24
C GLN A 118 13.50 -7.79 11.21
N ALA A 119 13.47 -8.49 10.09
CA ALA A 119 14.31 -8.16 8.96
C ALA A 119 13.71 -6.96 8.22
N ILE A 120 14.53 -5.95 8.01
CA ILE A 120 14.24 -4.74 7.23
C ILE A 120 15.18 -4.69 6.02
N ASN A 121 14.80 -3.94 4.98
CA ASN A 121 15.57 -3.81 3.75
C ASN A 121 15.97 -5.16 3.12
N VAL A 122 15.03 -6.12 3.08
CA VAL A 122 15.27 -7.47 2.56
C VAL A 122 15.44 -7.43 1.04
N GLU A 123 16.54 -7.98 0.56
CA GLU A 123 16.96 -8.01 -0.83
C GLU A 123 17.30 -9.45 -1.26
N SER A 124 16.74 -9.89 -2.38
CA SER A 124 17.09 -11.19 -2.99
C SER A 124 18.54 -11.15 -3.48
N GLN A 125 19.29 -12.22 -3.23
CA GLN A 125 20.63 -12.42 -3.81
C GLN A 125 20.60 -13.29 -5.08
N SER A 126 19.40 -13.65 -5.56
CA SER A 126 19.26 -14.45 -6.78
C SER A 126 19.62 -13.60 -8.03
N PRO A 127 20.37 -14.14 -9.02
CA PRO A 127 20.78 -13.42 -10.23
C PRO A 127 19.61 -12.82 -11.04
N ALA A 128 18.41 -13.37 -10.88
CA ALA A 128 17.17 -12.78 -11.37
C ALA A 128 16.10 -12.93 -10.28
N PRO A 129 15.77 -11.86 -9.52
CA PRO A 129 14.63 -11.88 -8.61
C PRO A 129 13.38 -12.25 -9.41
N ARG A 130 12.66 -13.31 -9.00
CA ARG A 130 11.36 -13.61 -9.62
C ARG A 130 10.37 -12.57 -9.13
N ILE A 131 10.12 -11.59 -9.98
CA ILE A 131 9.05 -10.61 -9.80
C ILE A 131 7.76 -11.31 -10.22
N ALA A 132 6.83 -11.50 -9.28
CA ALA A 132 5.49 -11.96 -9.64
C ALA A 132 4.82 -10.86 -10.46
N PRO A 133 4.37 -11.14 -11.70
CA PRO A 133 3.47 -10.23 -12.36
C PRO A 133 2.21 -10.10 -11.49
N PRO A 134 1.61 -8.90 -11.38
CA PRO A 134 0.32 -8.74 -10.72
C PRO A 134 -0.67 -9.76 -11.28
N ARG A 135 -1.30 -10.58 -10.42
CA ARG A 135 -2.33 -11.53 -10.86
C ARG A 135 -3.54 -10.73 -11.35
N ILE A 136 -3.81 -10.78 -12.66
CA ILE A 136 -5.06 -10.30 -13.25
C ILE A 136 -6.06 -11.45 -13.16
N ASN A 137 -7.21 -11.20 -12.56
CA ASN A 137 -8.31 -12.14 -12.61
C ASN A 137 -9.22 -11.74 -13.77
N PRO A 138 -9.29 -12.52 -14.87
CA PRO A 138 -10.09 -12.16 -16.05
C PRO A 138 -11.57 -12.00 -15.71
N ALA A 139 -12.06 -12.67 -14.67
CA ALA A 139 -13.43 -12.52 -14.20
C ALA A 139 -13.70 -11.11 -13.65
N ASP A 140 -12.74 -10.51 -12.94
CA ASP A 140 -12.89 -9.17 -12.36
C ASP A 140 -12.90 -8.11 -13.47
N THR A 141 -12.02 -8.25 -14.47
CA THR A 141 -11.99 -7.40 -15.66
C THR A 141 -13.29 -7.54 -16.46
N MET A 142 -13.78 -8.76 -16.67
CA MET A 142 -15.04 -9.02 -17.37
C MET A 142 -16.23 -8.40 -16.63
N LEU A 143 -16.29 -8.54 -15.30
CA LEU A 143 -17.33 -7.92 -14.48
C LEU A 143 -17.29 -6.39 -14.61
N ALA A 144 -16.12 -5.76 -14.53
CA ALA A 144 -15.97 -4.32 -14.71
C ALA A 144 -16.49 -3.85 -16.07
N LEU A 145 -16.13 -4.56 -17.15
CA LEU A 145 -16.60 -4.25 -18.51
C LEU A 145 -18.11 -4.39 -18.64
N LEU A 146 -18.70 -5.48 -18.12
CA LEU A 146 -20.14 -5.70 -18.15
C LEU A 146 -20.91 -4.61 -17.41
N VAL A 147 -20.43 -4.22 -16.23
CA VAL A 147 -21.06 -3.16 -15.42
C VAL A 147 -20.96 -1.80 -16.11
N CYS A 148 -19.80 -1.44 -16.68
CA CYS A 148 -19.66 -0.23 -17.48
C CYS A 148 -20.58 -0.24 -18.71
N ALA A 149 -20.60 -1.35 -19.46
CA ALA A 149 -21.43 -1.47 -20.65
C ALA A 149 -22.92 -1.38 -20.31
N ALA A 150 -23.38 -2.06 -19.25
CA ALA A 150 -24.75 -1.99 -18.78
C ALA A 150 -25.13 -0.55 -18.39
N PHE A 151 -24.27 0.14 -17.64
CA PHE A 151 -24.52 1.52 -17.23
C PHE A 151 -24.57 2.49 -18.43
N ILE A 152 -23.63 2.40 -19.37
CA ILE A 152 -23.61 3.22 -20.58
C ILE A 152 -24.88 2.99 -21.41
N THR A 153 -25.28 1.72 -21.55
CA THR A 153 -26.51 1.34 -22.28
C THR A 153 -27.75 1.92 -21.61
N LEU A 154 -27.87 1.77 -20.29
CA LEU A 154 -28.97 2.36 -19.50
C LEU A 154 -29.01 3.89 -19.60
N LEU A 155 -27.84 4.55 -19.56
CA LEU A 155 -27.74 6.00 -19.63
C LEU A 155 -28.14 6.53 -21.01
N GLY A 156 -27.70 5.86 -22.09
CA GLY A 156 -28.11 6.15 -23.46
C GLY A 156 -29.61 5.93 -23.66
N LEU A 157 -30.15 4.82 -23.17
CA LEU A 157 -31.58 4.54 -23.22
C LEU A 157 -32.37 5.62 -22.48
N ALA A 158 -31.97 5.98 -21.26
CA ALA A 158 -32.64 7.02 -20.48
C ALA A 158 -32.64 8.39 -21.19
N THR A 159 -31.57 8.70 -21.92
CA THR A 159 -31.47 9.93 -22.71
C THR A 159 -32.49 9.96 -23.84
N VAL A 160 -32.68 8.83 -24.54
CA VAL A 160 -33.57 8.74 -25.70
C VAL A 160 -35.04 8.50 -25.32
N THR A 161 -35.33 7.72 -24.28
CA THR A 161 -36.70 7.28 -23.97
C THR A 161 -37.40 8.13 -22.93
N VAL A 162 -36.69 8.64 -21.93
CA VAL A 162 -37.27 9.43 -20.82
C VAL A 162 -36.73 10.86 -20.76
N GLY A 163 -35.99 11.30 -21.78
CA GLY A 163 -35.50 12.66 -21.92
C GLY A 163 -34.51 13.06 -20.83
N LEU A 164 -33.62 12.15 -20.42
CA LEU A 164 -32.49 12.53 -19.57
C LEU A 164 -31.62 13.55 -20.31
N PRO A 165 -31.28 14.71 -19.72
CA PRO A 165 -30.49 15.72 -20.41
C PRO A 165 -29.10 15.22 -20.81
N VAL A 166 -28.67 15.49 -22.05
CA VAL A 166 -27.38 15.02 -22.61
C VAL A 166 -26.16 15.49 -21.80
N TRP A 167 -26.25 16.62 -21.10
CA TRP A 167 -25.16 17.12 -20.25
C TRP A 167 -24.79 16.14 -19.14
N VAL A 168 -25.71 15.27 -18.71
CA VAL A 168 -25.45 14.22 -17.72
C VAL A 168 -24.41 13.24 -18.24
N ILE A 169 -24.46 12.85 -19.52
CA ILE A 169 -23.43 12.02 -20.17
C ILE A 169 -22.08 12.74 -20.14
N GLY A 170 -22.07 14.02 -20.53
CA GLY A 170 -20.86 14.86 -20.49
C GLY A 170 -20.25 14.93 -19.08
N TRP A 171 -21.09 15.03 -18.05
CA TRP A 171 -20.65 15.02 -16.65
C TRP A 171 -20.01 13.69 -16.22
N TYR A 172 -20.64 12.54 -16.53
CA TYR A 172 -20.05 11.23 -16.23
C TYR A 172 -18.69 11.03 -16.93
N LEU A 173 -18.56 11.49 -18.19
CA LEU A 173 -17.29 11.46 -18.91
C LEU A 173 -16.23 12.34 -18.24
N ALA A 174 -16.56 13.60 -17.91
CA ALA A 174 -15.64 14.52 -17.25
C ALA A 174 -15.20 14.00 -15.87
N ALA A 175 -16.13 13.55 -15.04
CA ALA A 175 -15.84 12.97 -13.72
C ALA A 175 -14.99 11.69 -13.85
N SER A 176 -15.22 10.87 -14.87
CA SER A 176 -14.41 9.67 -15.15
C SER A 176 -12.98 10.02 -15.51
N VAL A 177 -12.77 11.04 -16.36
CA VAL A 177 -11.42 11.51 -16.71
C VAL A 177 -10.68 12.03 -15.47
N VAL A 178 -11.32 12.86 -14.66
CA VAL A 178 -10.72 13.37 -13.41
C VAL A 178 -10.34 12.21 -12.48
N THR A 179 -11.24 11.24 -12.31
CA THR A 179 -11.00 10.09 -11.45
C THR A 179 -9.83 9.24 -11.96
N LEU A 180 -9.76 9.00 -13.27
CA LEU A 180 -8.64 8.30 -13.87
C LEU A 180 -7.31 9.02 -13.64
N MET A 181 -7.29 10.35 -13.78
CA MET A 181 -6.09 11.16 -13.48
C MET A 181 -5.67 11.03 -12.01
N LEU A 182 -6.62 11.03 -11.08
CA LEU A 182 -6.32 10.84 -9.65
C LEU A 182 -5.73 9.45 -9.38
N TYR A 183 -6.23 8.41 -10.04
CA TYR A 183 -5.66 7.06 -9.90
C TYR A 183 -4.23 6.99 -10.44
N ILE A 184 -3.97 7.60 -11.61
CA ILE A 184 -2.62 7.66 -12.19
C ILE A 184 -1.67 8.42 -11.25
N GLU A 185 -2.10 9.57 -10.74
CA GLU A 185 -1.33 10.38 -9.79
C GLU A 185 -1.06 9.63 -8.48
N ASP A 186 -2.04 8.91 -7.94
CA ASP A 186 -1.84 8.08 -6.74
C ASP A 186 -0.74 7.02 -6.95
N LYS A 187 -0.70 6.41 -8.16
CA LYS A 187 0.38 5.49 -8.56
C LYS A 187 1.74 6.18 -8.53
N GLN A 188 1.84 7.36 -9.14
CA GLN A 188 3.09 8.10 -9.21
C GLN A 188 3.57 8.50 -7.80
N ARG A 189 2.65 8.93 -6.93
CA ARG A 189 2.95 9.23 -5.52
C ARG A 189 3.45 8.00 -4.77
N ALA A 190 2.83 6.85 -5.00
CA ALA A 190 3.27 5.59 -4.43
C ALA A 190 4.69 5.20 -4.85
N GLN A 191 5.05 5.45 -6.12
CA GLN A 191 6.39 5.17 -6.66
C GLN A 191 7.44 6.16 -6.13
N ARG A 192 7.08 7.43 -5.97
CA ARG A 192 7.96 8.48 -5.42
C ARG A 192 8.09 8.44 -3.89
N GLY A 193 7.44 7.49 -3.22
CA GLY A 193 7.46 7.38 -1.76
C GLY A 193 6.78 8.54 -1.02
N VAL A 194 6.01 9.37 -1.71
CA VAL A 194 5.30 10.51 -1.12
C VAL A 194 3.90 10.10 -0.65
N ARG A 195 3.26 10.98 0.13
CA ARG A 195 1.92 10.73 0.67
C ARG A 195 0.90 10.49 -0.45
N ARG A 196 0.30 9.30 -0.45
CA ARG A 196 -0.79 8.88 -1.34
C ARG A 196 -2.05 9.72 -1.17
N ILE A 197 -2.92 9.69 -2.18
CA ILE A 197 -4.23 10.34 -2.16
C ILE A 197 -5.10 9.66 -1.10
N ARG A 198 -5.81 10.47 -0.30
CA ARG A 198 -6.71 9.93 0.73
C ARG A 198 -7.87 9.19 0.05
N GLU A 199 -8.21 7.99 0.52
CA GLU A 199 -9.32 7.15 0.00
C GLU A 199 -10.64 7.94 -0.11
N LYS A 200 -10.94 8.79 0.89
CA LYS A 200 -12.12 9.69 0.85
C LYS A 200 -12.18 10.63 -0.35
N THR A 201 -11.04 10.97 -0.95
CA THR A 201 -10.99 11.84 -2.14
C THR A 201 -11.38 11.04 -3.37
N LEU A 202 -10.91 9.81 -3.49
CA LEU A 202 -11.27 8.91 -4.58
C LEU A 202 -12.77 8.56 -4.52
N HIS A 203 -13.27 8.13 -3.36
CA HIS A 203 -14.71 7.85 -3.17
C HIS A 203 -15.62 9.04 -3.44
N ARG A 204 -15.17 10.28 -3.17
CA ARG A 204 -15.95 11.49 -3.52
C ARG A 204 -16.10 11.63 -5.03
N TRP A 205 -15.03 11.44 -5.79
CA TRP A 205 -15.09 11.54 -7.25
C TRP A 205 -15.84 10.36 -7.87
N GLU A 206 -15.70 9.17 -7.30
CA GLU A 206 -16.50 7.99 -7.68
C GLU A 206 -17.99 8.25 -7.49
N LEU A 207 -18.39 8.79 -6.33
CA LEU A 207 -19.78 9.17 -6.00
C LEU A 207 -20.33 10.31 -6.88
N LEU A 208 -19.46 11.20 -7.36
CA LEU A 208 -19.83 12.26 -8.31
C LEU A 208 -19.99 11.74 -9.75
N GLY A 209 -19.90 10.43 -9.99
CA GLY A 209 -20.04 9.81 -11.32
C GLY A 209 -18.72 9.42 -11.98
N GLY A 210 -17.61 9.54 -11.28
CA GLY A 210 -16.29 9.15 -11.78
C GLY A 210 -15.97 7.66 -11.67
N TRP A 211 -16.90 6.85 -11.14
CA TRP A 211 -16.69 5.42 -10.92
C TRP A 211 -16.36 4.60 -12.18
N PRO A 212 -16.81 4.92 -13.42
CA PRO A 212 -16.35 4.21 -14.61
C PRO A 212 -14.86 4.45 -14.88
N GLY A 213 -14.42 5.71 -14.72
CA GLY A 213 -13.00 6.07 -14.76
C GLY A 213 -12.17 5.40 -13.67
N ALA A 214 -12.76 5.18 -12.49
CA ALA A 214 -12.13 4.39 -11.43
C ALA A 214 -11.96 2.91 -11.80
N LEU A 215 -12.95 2.26 -12.42
CA LEU A 215 -12.81 0.86 -12.90
C LEU A 215 -11.68 0.73 -13.92
N ILE A 216 -11.65 1.64 -14.90
CA ILE A 216 -10.57 1.71 -15.88
C ILE A 216 -9.23 1.97 -15.19
N GLY A 217 -9.20 2.89 -14.21
CA GLY A 217 -8.04 3.17 -13.39
C GLY A 217 -7.55 1.95 -12.62
N GLN A 218 -8.44 1.18 -11.99
CA GLN A 218 -8.09 -0.03 -11.25
C GLN A 218 -7.38 -1.06 -12.16
N GLU A 219 -7.86 -1.23 -13.40
CA GLU A 219 -7.28 -2.13 -14.40
C GLU A 219 -5.96 -1.59 -15.01
N LEU A 220 -5.90 -0.30 -15.36
CA LEU A 220 -4.71 0.33 -15.98
C LEU A 220 -3.57 0.56 -14.99
N VAL A 221 -3.90 1.13 -13.84
CA VAL A 221 -2.93 1.53 -12.82
C VAL A 221 -2.53 0.33 -11.95
N ARG A 222 -3.29 -0.77 -11.97
CA ARG A 222 -2.97 -2.06 -11.33
C ARG A 222 -2.59 -1.90 -9.87
N HIS A 223 -3.24 -0.94 -9.20
CA HIS A 223 -3.00 -0.71 -7.81
C HIS A 223 -3.83 -1.68 -6.99
N LYS A 224 -3.16 -2.41 -6.11
CA LYS A 224 -3.72 -3.42 -5.22
C LYS A 224 -4.93 -2.86 -4.47
N VAL A 225 -6.15 -3.18 -4.92
CA VAL A 225 -7.40 -2.96 -4.18
C VAL A 225 -7.49 -4.00 -3.05
N SER A 226 -6.44 -4.12 -2.23
CA SER A 226 -6.27 -5.19 -1.22
C SER A 226 -6.86 -4.82 0.13
N LYS A 227 -7.51 -3.66 0.25
CA LYS A 227 -8.34 -3.34 1.41
C LYS A 227 -9.78 -3.65 1.07
N GLY A 228 -10.31 -4.72 1.67
CA GLY A 228 -11.73 -5.07 1.49
C GLY A 228 -12.69 -3.94 1.85
N SER A 229 -12.29 -2.98 2.68
CA SER A 229 -13.09 -1.78 2.98
C SER A 229 -13.27 -0.85 1.78
N TYR A 230 -12.22 -0.63 0.99
CA TYR A 230 -12.27 0.25 -0.19
C TYR A 230 -13.21 -0.33 -1.24
N THR A 231 -13.02 -1.61 -1.57
CA THR A 231 -13.81 -2.32 -2.58
C THR A 231 -15.30 -2.32 -2.22
N LYS A 232 -15.64 -2.51 -0.94
CA LYS A 232 -17.04 -2.46 -0.47
C LYS A 232 -17.69 -1.10 -0.72
N VAL A 233 -17.01 -0.02 -0.32
CA VAL A 233 -17.53 1.34 -0.50
C VAL A 233 -17.64 1.69 -1.99
N PHE A 234 -16.64 1.30 -2.78
CA PHE A 234 -16.66 1.46 -4.23
C PHE A 234 -17.89 0.77 -4.86
N TRP A 235 -18.14 -0.51 -4.57
CA TRP A 235 -19.30 -1.23 -5.12
C TRP A 235 -20.64 -0.70 -4.60
N LEU A 236 -20.70 -0.17 -3.38
CA LEU A 236 -21.88 0.54 -2.88
C LEU A 236 -22.17 1.78 -3.74
N ILE A 237 -21.15 2.55 -4.09
CA ILE A 237 -21.28 3.72 -4.97
C ILE A 237 -21.79 3.29 -6.36
N VAL A 238 -21.19 2.26 -6.97
CA VAL A 238 -21.65 1.73 -8.27
C VAL A 238 -23.12 1.30 -8.20
N GLY A 239 -23.49 0.54 -7.16
CA GLY A 239 -24.87 0.12 -6.92
C GLY A 239 -25.81 1.31 -6.78
N LEU A 240 -25.42 2.35 -6.05
CA LEU A 240 -26.21 3.58 -5.89
C LEU A 240 -26.48 4.27 -7.24
N HIS A 241 -25.47 4.39 -8.10
CA HIS A 241 -25.65 4.98 -9.44
C HIS A 241 -26.58 4.15 -10.33
N LEU A 242 -26.42 2.82 -10.34
CA LEU A 242 -27.30 1.92 -11.10
C LEU A 242 -28.73 1.98 -10.62
N LEU A 243 -28.95 1.83 -9.30
CA LEU A 243 -30.29 1.87 -8.70
C LEU A 243 -30.95 3.24 -8.89
N GLY A 244 -30.19 4.33 -8.73
CA GLY A 244 -30.69 5.68 -8.97
C GLY A 244 -31.13 5.90 -10.42
N LEU A 245 -30.34 5.42 -11.39
CA LEU A 245 -30.68 5.53 -12.82
C LEU A 245 -31.90 4.67 -13.17
N ILE A 246 -31.97 3.42 -12.71
CA ILE A 246 -33.12 2.54 -12.92
C ILE A 246 -34.37 3.14 -12.30
N GLY A 247 -34.30 3.60 -11.04
CA GLY A 247 -35.42 4.23 -10.34
C GLY A 247 -35.92 5.48 -11.07
N TYR A 248 -35.01 6.33 -11.56
CA TYR A 248 -35.37 7.49 -12.37
C TYR A 248 -36.12 7.10 -13.65
N ILE A 249 -35.63 6.10 -14.39
CA ILE A 249 -36.28 5.60 -15.61
C ILE A 249 -37.69 5.11 -15.29
N VAL A 250 -37.85 4.27 -14.26
CA VAL A 250 -39.16 3.72 -13.86
C VAL A 250 -40.15 4.82 -13.49
N VAL A 251 -39.74 5.78 -12.66
CA VAL A 251 -40.61 6.91 -12.26
C VAL A 251 -40.99 7.75 -13.48
N ARG A 252 -40.04 8.05 -14.37
CA ARG A 252 -40.32 8.86 -15.57
C ARG A 252 -41.24 8.15 -16.56
N ILE A 253 -41.08 6.84 -16.76
CA ILE A 253 -42.00 6.06 -17.60
C ILE A 253 -43.41 6.10 -16.99
N GLY A 254 -43.53 5.82 -15.69
CA GLY A 254 -44.83 5.85 -15.00
C GLY A 254 -45.55 7.19 -15.10
N LEU A 255 -44.81 8.30 -14.98
CA LEU A 255 -45.36 9.66 -15.14
C LEU A 255 -45.79 9.99 -16.58
N VAL A 256 -45.18 9.37 -17.59
CA VAL A 256 -45.54 9.59 -19.02
C VAL A 256 -46.76 8.76 -19.43
N THR A 257 -46.98 7.62 -18.77
CA THR A 257 -48.07 6.68 -19.10
C THR A 257 -49.40 6.97 -18.39
N LEU A 258 -49.40 7.86 -17.40
CA LEU A 258 -50.58 8.32 -16.64
C LEU A 258 -51.15 9.60 -17.24
#